data_AF-A0A914ZDL5-F1
#
_entry.id   AF-A0A914ZDL5-F1
#
_cell.length_a   1.000
_cell.length_b   1.000
_cell.length_c   1.000
_cell.angle_alpha   90.00
_cell.angle_beta   90.00
_cell.angle_gamma   90.00
#
_symmetry.space_group_name_H-M   'P 1'
#
loop_
_entity.id
_entity.type
_entity.pdbx_description
1 polymer ?
#
loop_
_entity_poly.entity_id
_entity_poly.type
_entity_poly.pdbx_seq_one_letter_code
_entity_poly.pdbx_strand_id
1 'polypeptide(L)'
;MVIHASSDIQKGDEIWHSYISPLTDFMDRKETFNCWKFKCDCKLCEIEANDKNYLKRSEIAKQFNEFAEANKESPHIVIVKGESVLKEIRETYDEKNEFKIQLISVHMILSGIYFDIDNVIKSIEYLEAAISLMDNLIKYAFNIAQITVNLAHCYLLLGNYPKVKEMVQKAFKFSFCIDMDHFKMCFPEIANDLP
;
A
#
# COMPACT_ATOMS: atom_id res chain seq x y z
N MET A 1 7.26 2.62 23.67
CA MET A 1 6.76 3.29 22.44
C MET A 1 7.87 4.20 21.95
N VAL A 2 8.31 4.01 20.71
CA VAL A 2 9.36 4.83 20.07
C VAL A 2 8.69 5.60 18.92
N ILE A 3 8.98 6.90 18.79
CA ILE A 3 8.44 7.76 17.74
C ILE A 3 9.62 8.33 16.95
N HIS A 4 9.58 8.14 15.63
CA HIS A 4 10.58 8.67 14.69
C HIS A 4 9.93 9.67 13.74
N ALA A 5 10.71 10.65 13.29
CA ALA A 5 10.28 11.57 12.25
C ALA A 5 10.29 10.86 10.88
N SER A 6 9.17 10.92 10.16
CA SER A 6 9.03 10.41 8.77
C SER A 6 9.37 11.46 7.71
N SER A 7 9.58 12.71 8.13
CA SER A 7 9.97 13.84 7.28
C SER A 7 10.79 14.83 8.09
N ASP A 8 11.40 15.81 7.42
CA ASP A 8 11.99 16.96 8.11
C ASP A 8 10.92 17.72 8.91
N ILE A 9 11.29 18.18 10.11
CA ILE A 9 10.42 18.91 11.05
C ILE A 9 11.17 20.17 11.49
N GLN A 10 10.57 21.35 11.27
CA GLN A 10 11.14 22.63 11.67
C GLN A 10 10.71 23.01 13.09
N LYS A 11 11.46 23.93 13.71
CA LYS A 11 11.10 24.45 15.04
C LYS A 11 9.77 25.19 14.97
N GLY A 12 8.80 24.73 15.76
CA GLY A 12 7.46 25.31 15.82
C GLY A 12 6.42 24.55 14.99
N ASP A 13 6.85 23.56 14.21
CA ASP A 13 5.92 22.65 13.52
C ASP A 13 5.17 21.78 14.54
N GLU A 14 3.90 21.55 14.25
CA GLU A 14 3.10 20.56 14.96
C GLU A 14 3.54 19.15 14.56
N ILE A 15 3.68 18.26 15.56
CA ILE A 15 4.07 16.87 15.36
C ILE A 15 2.80 16.05 15.17
N TRP A 16 2.64 15.48 13.98
CA TRP A 16 1.50 14.64 13.63
C TRP A 16 1.87 13.16 13.64
N HIS A 17 0.96 12.33 14.15
CA HIS A 17 1.02 10.87 14.02
C HIS A 17 -0.35 10.36 13.59
N SER A 18 -0.39 9.51 12.57
CA SER A 18 -1.66 8.96 12.07
C SER A 18 -2.16 7.85 12.97
N TYR A 19 -3.37 8.00 13.52
CA TYR A 19 -4.00 6.97 14.35
C TYR A 19 -4.58 5.81 13.54
N ILE A 20 -4.76 6.01 12.23
CA ILE A 20 -5.28 5.01 11.30
C ILE A 20 -4.43 4.98 10.03
N SER A 21 -4.50 3.88 9.28
CA SER A 21 -3.83 3.75 7.99
C SER A 21 -4.36 4.81 7.00
N PRO A 22 -3.47 5.51 6.26
CA PRO A 22 -3.92 6.41 5.19
C PRO A 22 -4.55 5.67 4.00
N LEU A 23 -4.35 4.35 3.89
CA LEU A 23 -4.98 3.52 2.86
C LEU A 23 -6.41 3.07 3.25
N THR A 24 -6.85 3.33 4.49
CA THR A 24 -8.24 3.09 4.90
C THR A 24 -9.18 3.98 4.10
N ASP A 25 -10.35 3.46 3.71
CA ASP A 25 -11.36 4.21 2.95
C ASP A 25 -11.78 5.49 3.68
N PHE A 26 -11.97 6.58 2.94
CA PHE A 26 -12.31 7.91 3.46
C PHE A 26 -13.54 7.90 4.37
N MET A 27 -14.56 7.13 4.01
CA MET A 27 -15.80 7.05 4.80
C MET A 27 -15.51 6.36 6.13
N ASP A 28 -14.75 5.27 6.12
CA ASP A 28 -14.32 4.56 7.33
C ASP A 28 -13.42 5.43 8.21
N ARG A 29 -12.51 6.21 7.60
CA ARG A 29 -11.66 7.18 8.32
C ARG A 29 -12.52 8.24 8.99
N LYS A 30 -13.49 8.80 8.27
CA LYS A 30 -14.40 9.84 8.78
C LYS A 30 -15.27 9.29 9.92
N GLU A 31 -15.79 8.08 9.79
CA GLU A 31 -16.56 7.42 10.86
C GLU A 31 -15.69 7.21 12.11
N THR A 32 -14.49 6.67 11.93
CA THR A 32 -13.54 6.46 13.03
C THR A 32 -13.24 7.77 13.76
N PHE A 33 -13.00 8.85 13.04
CA PHE A 33 -12.72 10.17 13.61
C PHE A 33 -13.93 10.80 14.31
N ASN A 34 -15.14 10.57 13.79
CA ASN A 34 -16.38 10.99 14.43
C ASN A 34 -16.58 10.32 15.80
N CYS A 35 -16.14 9.07 15.98
CA CYS A 35 -16.15 8.40 17.28
C CYS A 35 -15.29 9.14 18.32
N TRP A 36 -14.26 9.87 17.88
CA TRP A 36 -13.43 10.73 18.73
C TRP A 36 -13.86 12.21 18.70
N LYS A 37 -15.04 12.50 18.11
CA LYS A 37 -15.66 13.83 18.05
C LYS A 37 -14.78 14.89 17.37
N PHE A 38 -13.98 14.50 16.38
CA PHE A 38 -13.23 15.45 15.56
C PHE A 38 -13.44 15.17 14.07
N LYS A 39 -13.25 16.22 13.26
CA LYS A 39 -13.28 16.14 11.81
C LYS A 39 -11.87 16.42 11.31
N CYS A 40 -11.25 15.45 10.65
CA CYS A 40 -9.96 15.62 10.01
C CYS A 40 -10.09 16.52 8.77
N ASP A 41 -9.20 17.49 8.65
CA ASP A 41 -9.08 18.47 7.57
C ASP A 41 -7.73 18.39 6.86
N CYS A 42 -7.00 17.28 7.03
CA CYS A 42 -5.74 17.08 6.33
C CYS A 42 -5.94 17.06 4.81
N LYS A 43 -4.88 17.37 4.06
CA LYS A 43 -4.88 17.44 2.59
C LYS A 43 -5.52 16.20 1.92
N LEU A 44 -5.26 15.00 2.44
CA LEU A 44 -5.87 13.77 1.94
C LEU A 44 -7.39 13.78 2.11
N CYS A 45 -7.88 14.08 3.31
CA CYS A 45 -9.32 14.15 3.58
C CYS A 45 -9.99 15.28 2.80
N GLU A 46 -9.33 16.42 2.59
CA GLU A 46 -9.85 17.52 1.79
C GLU A 46 -10.01 17.13 0.31
N ILE A 47 -8.99 16.50 -0.28
CA ILE A 47 -9.04 16.05 -1.68
C ILE A 47 -10.16 15.01 -1.87
N GLU A 48 -10.22 13.99 -1.02
CA GLU A 48 -11.23 12.93 -1.14
C GLU A 48 -12.66 13.44 -0.87
N ALA A 49 -12.84 14.38 0.08
CA ALA A 49 -14.14 14.98 0.35
C ALA A 49 -14.69 15.79 -0.82
N ASN A 50 -13.82 16.40 -1.62
CA ASN A 50 -14.19 17.23 -2.76
C ASN A 50 -14.29 16.44 -4.08
N ASP A 51 -14.00 15.15 -4.03
CA ASP A 51 -13.93 14.30 -5.20
C ASP A 51 -15.27 13.62 -5.51
N LYS A 52 -15.91 14.06 -6.59
CA LYS A 52 -17.23 13.57 -7.04
C LYS A 52 -17.21 12.09 -7.45
N ASN A 53 -16.06 11.57 -7.86
CA ASN A 53 -15.89 10.18 -8.31
C ASN A 53 -15.42 9.26 -7.18
N TYR A 54 -15.16 9.80 -5.98
CA TYR A 54 -14.63 9.03 -4.85
C TYR A 54 -15.48 7.79 -4.53
N LEU A 55 -16.76 8.02 -4.26
CA LEU A 55 -17.69 6.95 -3.87
C LEU A 55 -17.80 5.87 -4.94
N LYS A 56 -17.79 6.28 -6.23
CA LYS A 56 -17.80 5.33 -7.35
C LYS A 56 -16.56 4.44 -7.33
N ARG A 57 -15.35 5.03 -7.21
CA ARG A 57 -14.11 4.24 -7.17
C ARG A 57 -14.02 3.35 -5.94
N SER A 58 -14.40 3.87 -4.78
CA SER A 58 -14.40 3.13 -3.52
C SER A 58 -15.30 1.89 -3.63
N GLU A 59 -16.52 2.06 -4.15
CA GLU A 59 -17.47 0.97 -4.34
C GLU A 59 -16.94 -0.08 -5.33
N ILE A 60 -16.40 0.35 -6.48
CA ILE A 60 -15.82 -0.58 -7.47
C ILE A 60 -14.66 -1.39 -6.85
N ALA A 61 -13.77 -0.72 -6.12
CA ALA A 61 -12.63 -1.39 -5.48
C ALA A 61 -13.07 -2.36 -4.38
N LYS A 62 -14.09 -1.99 -3.60
CA LYS A 62 -14.67 -2.85 -2.56
C LYS A 62 -15.34 -4.08 -3.16
N GLN A 63 -16.16 -3.91 -4.19
CA GLN A 63 -16.79 -5.02 -4.91
C GLN A 63 -15.76 -5.95 -5.53
N PHE A 64 -14.65 -5.39 -6.06
CA PHE A 64 -13.56 -6.21 -6.57
C PHE A 64 -12.87 -7.01 -5.47
N ASN A 65 -12.63 -6.41 -4.30
CA ASN A 65 -12.03 -7.11 -3.17
C ASN A 65 -12.91 -8.28 -2.71
N GLU A 66 -14.22 -8.04 -2.52
CA GLU A 66 -15.19 -9.09 -2.17
C GLU A 66 -15.24 -10.19 -3.23
N PHE A 67 -15.20 -9.80 -4.52
CA PHE A 67 -15.13 -10.75 -5.63
C PHE A 67 -13.84 -11.58 -5.62
N ALA A 68 -12.68 -10.97 -5.35
CA ALA A 68 -11.40 -11.65 -5.30
C ALA A 68 -11.37 -12.68 -4.16
N GLU A 69 -11.83 -12.30 -2.97
CA GLU A 69 -11.93 -13.20 -1.82
C GLU A 69 -12.86 -14.39 -2.09
N ALA A 70 -14.02 -14.14 -2.71
CA ALA A 70 -14.97 -15.20 -3.07
C ALA A 70 -14.44 -16.15 -4.16
N ASN A 71 -13.48 -15.71 -4.98
CA ASN A 71 -12.97 -16.45 -6.13
C ASN A 71 -11.46 -16.75 -6.03
N LYS A 72 -10.90 -16.80 -4.82
CA LYS A 72 -9.47 -17.07 -4.58
C LYS A 72 -8.96 -18.36 -5.24
N GLU A 73 -9.81 -19.39 -5.32
CA GLU A 73 -9.52 -20.67 -5.96
C GLU A 73 -9.56 -20.61 -7.49
N SER A 74 -9.92 -19.46 -8.07
CA SER A 74 -10.00 -19.24 -9.51
C SER A 74 -9.19 -18.02 -9.95
N PRO A 75 -7.84 -18.03 -9.81
CA PRO A 75 -6.97 -16.88 -10.08
C PRO A 75 -7.22 -16.17 -11.41
N HIS A 76 -7.48 -16.92 -12.48
CA HIS A 76 -7.72 -16.36 -13.81
C HIS A 76 -8.92 -15.40 -13.87
N ILE A 77 -10.05 -15.73 -13.21
CA ILE A 77 -11.23 -14.85 -13.24
C ILE A 77 -10.99 -13.57 -12.44
N VAL A 78 -10.24 -13.68 -11.34
CA VAL A 78 -9.84 -12.55 -10.50
C VAL A 78 -8.93 -11.61 -11.27
N ILE A 79 -7.94 -12.16 -12.00
CA ILE A 79 -7.02 -11.37 -12.83
C ILE A 79 -7.79 -10.58 -13.90
N VAL A 80 -8.61 -11.25 -14.71
CA VAL A 80 -9.36 -10.60 -15.79
C VAL A 80 -10.28 -9.49 -15.25
N LYS A 81 -10.97 -9.77 -14.14
CA LYS A 81 -11.84 -8.77 -13.50
C LYS A 81 -11.02 -7.61 -12.94
N GLY A 82 -9.89 -7.89 -12.29
CA GLY A 82 -9.01 -6.87 -11.70
C GLY A 82 -8.40 -5.95 -12.74
N GLU A 83 -7.95 -6.47 -13.89
CA GLU A 83 -7.46 -5.65 -15.00
C GLU A 83 -8.56 -4.72 -15.56
N SER A 84 -9.78 -5.24 -15.71
CA SER A 84 -10.94 -4.42 -16.10
C SER A 84 -11.24 -3.34 -15.07
N VAL A 85 -11.19 -3.67 -13.77
CA VAL A 85 -11.41 -2.73 -12.66
C VAL A 85 -10.34 -1.64 -12.63
N LEU A 86 -9.07 -2.00 -12.85
CA LEU A 86 -7.98 -1.03 -12.96
C LEU A 86 -8.24 -0.02 -14.06
N LYS A 87 -8.66 -0.49 -15.25
CA LYS A 87 -8.98 0.39 -16.37
C LYS A 87 -10.13 1.34 -16.01
N GLU A 88 -11.22 0.79 -15.48
CA GLU A 88 -12.40 1.57 -15.10
C GLU A 88 -12.07 2.63 -14.05
N ILE A 89 -11.34 2.27 -12.99
CA ILE A 89 -10.95 3.21 -11.94
C ILE A 89 -9.99 4.28 -12.49
N ARG A 90 -9.01 3.90 -13.31
CA ARG A 90 -8.03 4.84 -13.90
C ARG A 90 -8.70 5.95 -14.71
N GLU A 91 -9.74 5.61 -15.47
CA GLU A 91 -10.49 6.58 -16.30
C GLU A 91 -11.27 7.62 -15.48
N THR A 92 -11.45 7.41 -14.17
CA THR A 92 -12.16 8.35 -13.30
C THR A 92 -11.25 9.34 -12.57
N TYR A 93 -9.92 9.15 -12.64
CA TYR A 93 -8.95 10.07 -12.03
C TYR A 93 -8.57 11.19 -12.99
N ASP A 94 -8.41 12.40 -12.45
CA ASP A 94 -7.87 13.55 -13.16
C ASP A 94 -6.59 14.09 -12.48
N GLU A 95 -6.03 15.18 -13.00
CA GLU A 95 -4.80 15.79 -12.47
C GLU A 95 -4.93 16.33 -11.03
N LYS A 96 -6.16 16.58 -10.54
CA LYS A 96 -6.40 17.04 -9.17
C LYS A 96 -6.32 15.90 -8.16
N ASN A 97 -6.36 14.65 -8.64
CA ASN A 97 -6.26 13.48 -7.80
C ASN A 97 -4.81 13.09 -7.54
N GLU A 98 -4.21 13.75 -6.56
CA GLU A 98 -2.85 13.47 -6.11
C GLU A 98 -2.70 12.06 -5.51
N PHE A 99 -3.77 11.56 -4.87
CA PHE A 99 -3.80 10.28 -4.19
C PHE A 99 -4.72 9.29 -4.90
N LYS A 100 -4.18 8.13 -5.26
CA LYS A 100 -4.87 7.09 -6.05
C LYS A 100 -5.07 5.81 -5.25
N ILE A 101 -5.62 5.94 -4.05
CA ILE A 101 -5.69 4.85 -3.04
C ILE A 101 -6.42 3.61 -3.56
N GLN A 102 -7.53 3.79 -4.30
CA GLN A 102 -8.30 2.66 -4.84
C GLN A 102 -7.53 1.88 -5.91
N LEU A 103 -6.55 2.48 -6.59
CA LEU A 103 -5.67 1.71 -7.47
C LEU A 103 -4.69 0.87 -6.67
N ILE A 104 -4.14 1.40 -5.57
CA ILE A 104 -3.16 0.68 -4.75
C ILE A 104 -3.75 -0.64 -4.25
N SER A 105 -4.97 -0.64 -3.73
CA SER A 105 -5.63 -1.86 -3.24
C SER A 105 -5.81 -2.91 -4.34
N VAL A 106 -6.23 -2.50 -5.53
CA VAL A 106 -6.43 -3.41 -6.67
C VAL A 106 -5.09 -3.98 -7.16
N HIS A 107 -4.02 -3.18 -7.22
CA HIS A 107 -2.69 -3.68 -7.58
C HIS A 107 -2.17 -4.68 -6.53
N MET A 108 -2.39 -4.41 -5.23
CA MET A 108 -2.00 -5.34 -4.17
C MET A 108 -2.69 -6.70 -4.30
N ILE A 109 -4.01 -6.71 -4.54
CA ILE A 109 -4.76 -7.97 -4.73
C ILE A 109 -4.20 -8.72 -5.95
N LEU A 110 -4.07 -8.05 -7.10
CA LEU A 110 -3.51 -8.68 -8.30
C LEU A 110 -2.09 -9.22 -8.06
N SER A 111 -1.25 -8.51 -7.32
CA SER A 111 0.08 -8.99 -6.99
C SER A 111 0.07 -10.29 -6.17
N GLY A 112 -0.86 -10.42 -5.22
CA GLY A 112 -1.05 -11.65 -4.44
C GLY A 112 -1.51 -12.80 -5.31
N ILE A 113 -2.52 -12.57 -6.16
CA ILE A 113 -3.02 -13.60 -7.09
C ILE A 113 -1.94 -14.07 -8.06
N TYR A 114 -1.12 -13.15 -8.60
CA TYR A 114 0.01 -13.53 -9.47
C TYR A 114 1.12 -14.27 -8.72
N PHE A 115 1.34 -13.93 -7.45
CA PHE A 115 2.27 -14.66 -6.59
C PHE A 115 1.79 -16.09 -6.35
N ASP A 116 0.50 -16.29 -6.06
CA ASP A 116 -0.09 -17.60 -5.79
C ASP A 116 -0.06 -18.56 -6.99
N ILE A 117 0.01 -18.03 -8.22
CA ILE A 117 0.17 -18.83 -9.45
C ILE A 117 1.62 -18.92 -9.95
N ASP A 118 2.59 -18.64 -9.07
CA ASP A 118 4.03 -18.66 -9.35
C ASP A 118 4.49 -17.70 -10.48
N ASN A 119 3.65 -16.74 -10.87
CA ASN A 119 4.02 -15.71 -11.83
C ASN A 119 4.63 -14.51 -11.10
N VAL A 120 5.82 -14.76 -10.55
CA VAL A 120 6.57 -13.79 -9.72
C VAL A 120 6.88 -12.50 -10.48
N ILE A 121 7.14 -12.57 -11.78
CA ILE A 121 7.42 -11.38 -12.61
C ILE A 121 6.22 -10.44 -12.64
N LYS A 122 5.00 -10.96 -12.86
CA LYS A 122 3.79 -10.14 -12.82
C LYS A 122 3.52 -9.62 -11.41
N SER A 123 3.74 -10.42 -10.38
CA SER A 123 3.60 -9.97 -8.99
C SER A 123 4.47 -8.73 -8.72
N ILE A 124 5.74 -8.76 -9.15
CA ILE A 124 6.67 -7.62 -9.08
C ILE A 124 6.11 -6.39 -9.81
N GLU A 125 5.63 -6.54 -11.05
CA GLU A 125 5.08 -5.42 -11.82
C GLU A 125 3.93 -4.71 -11.08
N TYR A 126 3.01 -5.46 -10.47
CA TYR A 126 1.90 -4.88 -9.71
C TYR A 126 2.35 -4.25 -8.39
N LEU A 127 3.31 -4.85 -7.67
CA LEU A 127 3.87 -4.27 -6.44
C LEU A 127 4.62 -2.97 -6.74
N GLU A 128 5.43 -2.92 -7.79
CA GLU A 128 6.14 -1.71 -8.21
C GLU A 128 5.16 -0.61 -8.65
N ALA A 129 4.09 -0.98 -9.37
CA ALA A 129 3.01 -0.05 -9.70
C ALA A 129 2.31 0.50 -8.43
N ALA A 130 2.02 -0.35 -7.45
CA ALA A 130 1.45 0.08 -6.16
C ALA A 130 2.38 1.04 -5.42
N ILE A 131 3.69 0.79 -5.40
CA ILE A 131 4.70 1.69 -4.82
C ILE A 131 4.70 3.05 -5.52
N SER A 132 4.70 3.07 -6.86
CA SER A 132 4.70 4.33 -7.62
C SER A 132 3.49 5.23 -7.32
N LEU A 133 2.33 4.62 -7.03
CA LEU A 133 1.12 5.34 -6.63
C LEU A 133 1.19 5.85 -5.19
N MET A 134 2.03 5.26 -4.36
CA MET A 134 2.27 5.68 -2.99
C MET A 134 3.29 6.78 -2.85
N ASP A 135 4.04 7.17 -3.91
CA ASP A 135 5.11 8.17 -3.79
C ASP A 135 4.62 9.50 -3.17
N ASN A 136 3.41 9.93 -3.51
CA ASN A 136 2.78 11.12 -2.92
C ASN A 136 2.26 10.89 -1.48
N LEU A 137 2.04 9.63 -1.10
CA LEU A 137 1.60 9.19 0.23
C LEU A 137 2.78 8.85 1.17
N ILE A 138 4.04 8.85 0.70
CA ILE A 138 5.22 8.39 1.45
C ILE A 138 5.38 9.09 2.79
N LYS A 139 5.00 10.37 2.90
CA LYS A 139 5.02 11.12 4.17
C LYS A 139 4.16 10.45 5.28
N TYR A 140 3.20 9.61 4.90
CA TYR A 140 2.12 9.15 5.76
C TYR A 140 2.06 7.63 6.02
N ALA A 141 2.88 6.79 5.37
CA ALA A 141 2.51 5.37 5.21
C ALA A 141 3.48 4.33 5.82
N PHE A 142 3.03 3.68 6.90
CA PHE A 142 3.49 2.37 7.38
C PHE A 142 3.33 1.26 6.32
N ASN A 143 2.31 1.35 5.46
CA ASN A 143 1.98 0.31 4.48
C ASN A 143 3.00 0.13 3.35
N ILE A 144 3.92 1.10 3.18
CA ILE A 144 5.06 0.93 2.27
C ILE A 144 5.92 -0.25 2.71
N ALA A 145 6.06 -0.47 4.02
CA ALA A 145 6.82 -1.59 4.55
C ALA A 145 6.24 -2.93 4.08
N GLN A 146 4.92 -3.11 4.14
CA GLN A 146 4.28 -4.37 3.71
C GLN A 146 4.48 -4.65 2.22
N ILE A 147 4.22 -3.66 1.35
CA ILE A 147 4.39 -3.84 -0.10
C ILE A 147 5.86 -4.09 -0.45
N THR A 148 6.78 -3.43 0.26
CA THR A 148 8.22 -3.62 0.07
C THR A 148 8.68 -4.99 0.56
N VAL A 149 8.10 -5.53 1.65
CA VAL A 149 8.34 -6.91 2.11
C VAL A 149 7.85 -7.93 1.09
N ASN A 150 6.64 -7.75 0.55
CA ASN A 150 6.11 -8.63 -0.49
C ASN A 150 7.02 -8.63 -1.74
N LEU A 151 7.56 -7.46 -2.09
CA LEU A 151 8.49 -7.32 -3.21
C LEU A 151 9.84 -8.01 -2.91
N ALA A 152 10.32 -7.95 -1.67
CA ALA A 152 11.49 -8.70 -1.23
C ALA A 152 11.29 -10.22 -1.34
N HIS A 153 10.12 -10.74 -0.95
CA HIS A 153 9.79 -12.16 -1.16
C HIS A 153 9.79 -12.55 -2.65
N CYS A 154 9.25 -11.71 -3.52
CA CYS A 154 9.29 -11.96 -4.96
C CYS A 154 10.75 -12.02 -5.47
N TYR A 155 11.60 -11.08 -5.07
CA TYR A 155 13.01 -11.09 -5.47
C TYR A 155 13.79 -12.27 -4.87
N LEU A 156 13.40 -12.76 -3.70
CA LEU A 156 13.97 -13.96 -3.08
C LEU A 156 13.68 -15.20 -3.94
N LEU A 157 12.44 -15.37 -4.42
CA LEU A 157 12.07 -16.47 -5.31
C LEU A 157 12.83 -16.45 -6.64
N LEU A 158 13.25 -15.27 -7.10
CA LEU A 158 14.11 -15.11 -8.28
C LEU A 158 15.61 -15.29 -7.98
N GLY A 159 16.00 -15.55 -6.73
CA GLY A 159 17.39 -15.62 -6.29
C GLY A 159 18.14 -14.28 -6.36
N ASN A 160 17.42 -13.16 -6.46
CA ASN A 160 18.00 -11.82 -6.58
C ASN A 160 18.26 -11.20 -5.20
N TYR A 161 19.20 -11.81 -4.46
CA TYR A 161 19.57 -11.38 -3.11
C TYR A 161 19.97 -9.89 -3.00
N PRO A 162 20.67 -9.26 -3.96
CA PRO A 162 20.93 -7.82 -3.92
C PRO A 162 19.66 -6.98 -3.83
N LYS A 163 18.63 -7.31 -4.62
CA LYS A 163 17.34 -6.61 -4.55
C LYS A 163 16.55 -6.96 -3.29
N VAL A 164 16.62 -8.19 -2.78
CA VAL A 164 16.01 -8.54 -1.48
C VAL A 164 16.57 -7.63 -0.39
N LYS A 165 17.90 -7.50 -0.31
CA LYS A 165 18.56 -6.62 0.66
C LYS A 165 18.13 -5.16 0.50
N GLU A 166 18.10 -4.65 -0.72
CA GLU A 166 17.63 -3.29 -1.00
C GLU A 166 16.20 -3.06 -0.50
N MET A 167 15.29 -3.98 -0.79
CA MET A 167 13.89 -3.91 -0.38
C MET A 167 13.74 -4.02 1.13
N VAL A 168 14.44 -4.95 1.79
CA VAL A 168 14.42 -5.08 3.26
C VAL A 168 14.93 -3.80 3.93
N GLN A 169 16.03 -3.23 3.44
CA GLN A 169 16.56 -1.96 3.95
C GLN A 169 15.57 -0.81 3.74
N LYS A 170 14.87 -0.77 2.59
CA LYS A 170 13.81 0.19 2.33
C LYS A 170 12.63 -0.01 3.29
N ALA A 171 12.17 -1.24 3.49
CA ALA A 171 11.07 -1.57 4.40
C ALA A 171 11.43 -1.20 5.85
N PHE A 172 12.66 -1.48 6.30
CA PHE A 172 13.15 -1.12 7.63
C PHE A 172 13.17 0.40 7.86
N LYS A 173 13.55 1.20 6.85
CA LYS A 173 13.47 2.67 6.95
C LYS A 173 12.05 3.19 7.20
N PHE A 174 11.03 2.47 6.72
CA PHE A 174 9.63 2.85 6.89
C PHE A 174 8.95 2.15 8.08
N SER A 175 9.51 1.04 8.55
CA SER A 175 8.96 0.25 9.65
C SER A 175 9.75 0.46 10.93
N PHE A 176 9.46 1.56 11.62
CA PHE A 176 10.06 1.84 12.93
C PHE A 176 9.58 0.89 14.05
N CYS A 177 8.65 -0.01 13.74
CA CYS A 177 8.07 -0.99 14.67
C CYS A 177 8.52 -2.43 14.40
N ILE A 178 9.16 -2.71 13.26
CA ILE A 178 9.69 -4.04 12.93
C ILE A 178 11.19 -4.00 13.16
N ASP A 179 11.68 -4.80 14.10
CA ASP A 179 13.11 -4.92 14.35
C ASP A 179 13.83 -5.61 13.17
N MET A 180 15.14 -5.39 13.07
CA MET A 180 15.94 -6.03 12.03
C MET A 180 15.98 -7.56 12.19
N ASP A 181 15.77 -8.05 13.42
CA ASP A 181 15.76 -9.48 13.71
C ASP A 181 14.56 -10.18 13.06
N HIS A 182 13.39 -9.54 13.02
CA HIS A 182 12.23 -10.02 12.28
C HIS A 182 12.54 -10.15 10.79
N PHE A 183 13.20 -9.17 10.19
CA PHE A 183 13.63 -9.27 8.79
C PHE A 183 14.64 -10.39 8.58
N LYS A 184 15.60 -10.59 9.51
CA LYS A 184 16.54 -11.72 9.45
C LYS A 184 15.83 -13.08 9.57
N MET A 185 14.74 -13.16 10.33
CA MET A 185 13.90 -14.36 10.40
C MET A 185 13.11 -14.60 9.11
N CYS A 186 12.58 -13.55 8.48
CA CYS A 186 11.84 -13.64 7.22
C CYS A 186 12.73 -13.90 6.00
N PHE A 187 13.99 -13.47 6.05
CA PHE A 187 14.96 -13.57 4.95
C PHE A 187 16.28 -14.19 5.44
N PRO A 188 16.27 -15.45 5.92
CA PRO A 188 17.45 -16.09 6.51
C PRO A 188 18.63 -16.20 5.53
N GLU A 189 18.36 -16.26 4.22
CA GLU A 189 19.36 -16.38 3.16
C GLU A 189 20.29 -15.17 3.09
N ILE A 190 19.81 -13.99 3.50
CA ILE A 190 20.59 -12.74 3.50
C ILE A 190 20.80 -12.19 4.92
N ALA A 191 20.45 -12.95 5.97
CA ALA A 191 20.46 -12.45 7.34
C ALA A 191 21.82 -11.89 7.78
N ASN A 192 22.92 -12.48 7.32
CA ASN A 192 24.29 -12.03 7.59
C ASN A 192 24.69 -10.76 6.82
N ASP A 193 23.98 -10.46 5.73
CA ASP A 193 24.21 -9.29 4.89
C ASP A 193 23.32 -8.10 5.27
N LEU A 194 22.33 -8.33 6.15
CA LEU A 194 21.48 -7.29 6.72
C LEU A 194 22.20 -6.59 7.90
N PRO A 195 21.94 -5.29 8.15
CA PRO A 195 22.56 -4.52 9.22
C PRO A 195 22.40 -5.11 10.63
#